data_AF-A0A821EC52-F1
#
_entry.id   AF-A0A821EC52-F1
#
_cell.length_a   1.000
_cell.length_b   1.000
_cell.length_c   1.000
_cell.angle_alpha   90.00
_cell.angle_beta   90.00
_cell.angle_gamma   90.00
#
_symmetry.space_group_name_H-M   'P 1'
#
loop_
_entity.id
_entity.type
_entity.pdbx_description
1 polymer ?
#
loop_
_entity_poly.entity_id
_entity_poly.type
_entity_poly.pdbx_seq_one_letter_code
_entity_poly.pdbx_strand_id
1 'polypeptide(L)'
;SDELCNGAYQAQNVSQFWYKEKLSREDAINLLKTKPPGTFLIRESQGFPGSYDLAVKVETLPPDIQPKAGADPNAVLVRHYLIERTPTGHMRLKGCPDEPDFANLSALVYQHTVTPLVLPIKLVLPTHDITEDYHSIINQQQEIKKVSAKDLLEKGAACDVLYLNNVDIESLSDQMAVAKALRSTFDNPERLQATIVHFKVTSAGITLTDKKKKLFSRRHFPKENVTYCGIDDETDRFWTYQYDDLEMLPRAKCFGFVSKINNDATFSQSKSECHIFAEIDLSQPSTAIVNFVSKVMIDSVPV
;
A
#
# COMPACT_ATOMS: atom_id res chain seq x y z
N SER A 1 -33.49 2.10 27.53
CA SER A 1 -33.90 3.22 26.65
C SER A 1 -32.83 4.29 26.60
N ASP A 2 -32.29 4.75 27.74
CA ASP A 2 -31.33 5.86 27.79
C ASP A 2 -29.91 5.51 27.28
N GLU A 3 -29.42 4.29 27.53
CA GLU A 3 -28.10 3.85 27.01
C GLU A 3 -28.05 3.70 25.48
N LEU A 4 -29.15 3.23 24.87
CA LEU A 4 -29.28 3.13 23.41
C LEU A 4 -29.36 4.53 22.76
N CYS A 5 -30.01 5.48 23.43
CA CYS A 5 -30.10 6.86 22.97
C CYS A 5 -28.75 7.58 23.06
N ASN A 6 -28.01 7.42 24.16
CA ASN A 6 -26.65 7.94 24.33
C ASN A 6 -25.66 7.32 23.34
N GLY A 7 -25.79 6.03 23.06
CA GLY A 7 -24.96 5.32 22.11
C GLY A 7 -25.18 5.71 20.66
N ALA A 8 -26.44 5.83 20.23
CA ALA A 8 -26.78 6.33 18.90
C ALA A 8 -26.26 7.76 18.68
N TYR A 9 -26.28 8.59 19.73
CA TYR A 9 -25.69 9.93 19.71
C TYR A 9 -24.17 9.89 19.54
N GLN A 10 -23.47 8.94 20.19
CA GLN A 10 -22.05 8.73 19.99
C GLN A 10 -21.71 8.36 18.53
N ALA A 11 -22.43 7.40 17.94
CA ALA A 11 -22.25 7.04 16.54
C ALA A 11 -22.51 8.22 15.60
N GLN A 12 -23.55 9.02 15.89
CA GLN A 12 -23.88 10.22 15.13
C GLN A 12 -22.78 11.30 15.20
N ASN A 13 -22.17 11.53 16.37
CA ASN A 13 -21.12 12.53 16.54
C ASN A 13 -19.86 12.21 15.73
N VAL A 14 -19.57 10.93 15.52
CA VAL A 14 -18.44 10.49 14.69
C VAL A 14 -18.87 10.11 13.27
N SER A 15 -20.10 10.46 12.85
CA SER A 15 -20.63 10.07 11.54
C SER A 15 -19.77 10.52 10.36
N GLN A 16 -19.12 11.68 10.46
CA GLN A 16 -18.17 12.16 9.45
C GLN A 16 -16.99 11.20 9.21
N PHE A 17 -16.63 10.35 10.17
CA PHE A 17 -15.52 9.41 10.06
C PHE A 17 -15.88 8.10 9.37
N TRP A 18 -17.15 7.67 9.43
CA TRP A 18 -17.59 6.40 8.83
C TRP A 18 -18.60 6.56 7.68
N TYR A 19 -19.28 7.71 7.56
CA TYR A 19 -20.22 7.98 6.47
C TYR A 19 -19.55 8.76 5.34
N LYS A 20 -19.43 8.13 4.16
CA LYS A 20 -18.75 8.65 2.97
C LYS A 20 -19.67 8.59 1.76
N GLU A 21 -20.60 9.53 1.68
CA GLU A 21 -21.68 9.60 0.67
C GLU A 21 -21.22 9.31 -0.76
N LYS A 22 -20.14 9.98 -1.21
CA LYS A 22 -19.66 9.96 -2.60
C LYS A 22 -18.60 8.90 -2.91
N LEU A 23 -18.28 8.04 -1.94
CA LEU A 23 -17.22 7.05 -2.10
C LEU A 23 -17.67 5.92 -3.04
N SER A 24 -16.79 5.46 -3.94
CA SER A 24 -17.09 4.31 -4.80
C SER A 24 -16.99 2.99 -4.05
N ARG A 25 -17.52 1.92 -4.66
CA ARG A 25 -17.41 0.57 -4.09
C ARG A 25 -15.95 0.11 -4.07
N GLU A 26 -15.23 0.33 -5.16
CA GLU A 26 -13.83 -0.05 -5.29
C GLU A 26 -12.95 0.70 -4.29
N ASP A 27 -13.20 2.00 -4.10
CA ASP A 27 -12.46 2.80 -3.12
C ASP A 27 -12.69 2.31 -1.70
N ALA A 28 -13.93 1.93 -1.36
CA ALA A 28 -14.25 1.34 -0.06
C ALA A 28 -13.48 0.03 0.19
N ILE A 29 -13.36 -0.83 -0.83
CA ILE A 29 -12.57 -2.07 -0.73
C ILE A 29 -11.09 -1.74 -0.50
N ASN A 30 -10.54 -0.80 -1.27
CA ASN A 30 -9.13 -0.41 -1.15
C ASN A 30 -8.81 0.25 0.20
N LEU A 31 -9.75 0.99 0.76
CA LEU A 31 -9.66 1.59 2.09
C LEU A 31 -9.65 0.54 3.20
N LEU A 32 -10.54 -0.45 3.13
CA LEU A 32 -10.76 -1.39 4.23
C LEU A 32 -9.85 -2.61 4.19
N LYS A 33 -9.32 -3.00 3.02
CA LYS A 33 -8.59 -4.26 2.87
C LYS A 33 -7.37 -4.38 3.79
N THR A 34 -6.70 -3.28 4.12
CA THR A 34 -5.52 -3.24 5.02
C THR A 34 -5.87 -2.89 6.46
N LYS A 35 -7.13 -2.59 6.77
CA LYS A 35 -7.58 -2.16 8.09
C LYS A 35 -7.92 -3.39 8.97
N PRO A 36 -7.96 -3.24 10.30
CA PRO A 36 -8.29 -4.34 11.19
C PRO A 36 -9.76 -4.80 11.02
N PRO A 37 -10.08 -6.07 11.34
CA PRO A 37 -11.46 -6.57 11.34
C PRO A 37 -12.41 -5.71 12.17
N GLY A 38 -13.64 -5.53 11.70
CA GLY A 38 -14.65 -4.68 12.31
C GLY A 38 -14.59 -3.21 11.86
N THR A 39 -13.52 -2.79 11.18
CA THR A 39 -13.47 -1.48 10.51
C THR A 39 -14.50 -1.43 9.39
N PHE A 40 -15.25 -0.34 9.32
CA PHE A 40 -16.35 -0.20 8.38
C PHE A 40 -16.53 1.22 7.85
N LEU A 41 -17.33 1.34 6.80
CA LEU A 41 -17.85 2.60 6.30
C LEU A 41 -19.23 2.40 5.66
N ILE A 42 -20.00 3.48 5.58
CA ILE A 42 -21.29 3.52 4.90
C ILE A 42 -21.23 4.58 3.81
N ARG A 43 -21.70 4.24 2.60
CA ARG A 43 -21.77 5.12 1.44
C ARG A 43 -23.15 5.06 0.79
N GLU A 44 -23.46 5.97 -0.13
CA GLU A 44 -24.67 5.81 -0.95
C GLU A 44 -24.50 4.68 -1.95
N SER A 45 -25.58 3.93 -2.18
CA SER A 45 -25.57 2.83 -3.14
C SER A 45 -25.75 3.35 -4.56
N GLN A 46 -24.75 3.13 -5.41
CA GLN A 46 -24.82 3.48 -6.83
C GLN A 46 -25.80 2.60 -7.63
N GLY A 47 -26.05 1.37 -7.17
CA GLY A 47 -26.96 0.42 -7.84
C GLY A 47 -28.40 0.50 -7.34
N PHE A 48 -28.64 1.10 -6.17
CA PHE A 48 -29.95 1.14 -5.52
C PHE A 48 -30.23 2.55 -4.97
N PRO A 49 -30.89 3.42 -5.76
CA PRO A 49 -31.19 4.79 -5.36
C PRO A 49 -31.91 4.87 -4.00
N GLY A 50 -31.45 5.77 -3.13
CA GLY A 50 -32.01 5.96 -1.79
C GLY A 50 -31.66 4.89 -0.75
N SER A 51 -30.80 3.93 -1.12
CA SER A 51 -30.24 2.91 -0.22
C SER A 51 -28.77 3.20 0.08
N TYR A 52 -28.25 2.61 1.15
CA TYR A 52 -26.84 2.74 1.56
C TYR A 52 -26.12 1.41 1.43
N ASP A 53 -24.81 1.47 1.21
CA ASP A 53 -23.93 0.30 1.17
C ASP A 53 -22.99 0.36 2.39
N LEU A 54 -23.13 -0.61 3.28
CA LEU A 54 -22.24 -0.85 4.40
C LEU A 54 -21.10 -1.76 3.94
N ALA A 55 -19.88 -1.25 3.93
CA ALA A 55 -18.68 -2.03 3.71
C ALA A 55 -17.97 -2.28 5.04
N VAL A 56 -17.60 -3.53 5.33
CA VAL A 56 -16.94 -3.94 6.58
C VAL A 56 -15.83 -4.94 6.33
N LYS A 57 -14.69 -4.77 7.01
CA LYS A 57 -13.60 -5.74 7.03
C LYS A 57 -13.95 -6.89 7.98
N VAL A 58 -13.90 -8.12 7.49
CA VAL A 58 -14.12 -9.33 8.29
C VAL A 58 -12.81 -10.09 8.52
N GLU A 59 -12.77 -10.91 9.57
CA GLU A 59 -11.59 -11.69 9.94
C GLU A 59 -11.40 -12.92 9.06
N THR A 60 -12.49 -13.67 8.83
CA THR A 60 -12.49 -14.87 7.99
C THR A 60 -13.62 -14.83 6.96
N LEU A 61 -13.39 -15.43 5.80
CA LEU A 61 -14.47 -15.64 4.83
C LEU A 61 -15.49 -16.61 5.42
N PRO A 62 -16.81 -16.34 5.31
CA PRO A 62 -17.82 -17.34 5.60
C PRO A 62 -17.57 -18.63 4.81
N PRO A 63 -17.84 -19.82 5.38
CA PRO A 63 -17.52 -21.12 4.77
C PRO A 63 -18.06 -21.31 3.35
N ASP A 64 -19.19 -20.66 3.05
CA ASP A 64 -19.92 -20.83 1.78
C ASP A 64 -19.33 -20.01 0.61
N ILE A 65 -18.32 -19.17 0.86
CA ILE A 65 -17.79 -18.23 -0.14
C ILE A 65 -16.36 -18.60 -0.51
N GLN A 66 -16.19 -19.20 -1.69
CA GLN A 66 -14.87 -19.46 -2.26
C GLN A 66 -14.31 -18.20 -2.93
N PRO A 67 -13.04 -17.83 -2.64
CA PRO A 67 -12.39 -16.72 -3.33
C PRO A 67 -12.22 -17.03 -4.82
N LYS A 68 -12.43 -16.03 -5.68
CA LYS A 68 -12.12 -16.15 -7.11
C LYS A 68 -10.61 -16.31 -7.30
N ALA A 69 -10.21 -17.19 -8.22
CA ALA A 69 -8.81 -17.38 -8.56
C ALA A 69 -8.16 -16.05 -8.99
N GLY A 70 -7.08 -15.64 -8.30
CA GLY A 70 -6.37 -14.38 -8.55
C GLY A 70 -6.91 -13.14 -7.85
N ALA A 71 -7.93 -13.24 -7.00
CA ALA A 71 -8.41 -12.11 -6.20
C ALA A 71 -7.46 -11.80 -5.03
N ASP A 72 -7.24 -10.51 -4.74
CA ASP A 72 -6.48 -10.04 -3.56
C ASP A 72 -7.12 -10.62 -2.29
N PRO A 73 -6.43 -11.49 -1.52
CA PRO A 73 -6.99 -12.15 -0.34
C PRO A 73 -7.58 -11.17 0.67
N ASN A 74 -6.98 -9.99 0.80
CA ASN A 74 -7.43 -8.96 1.74
C ASN A 74 -8.67 -8.21 1.25
N ALA A 75 -8.83 -8.08 -0.07
CA ALA A 75 -10.00 -7.48 -0.69
C ALA A 75 -11.22 -8.40 -0.58
N VAL A 76 -11.05 -9.74 -0.66
CA VAL A 76 -12.17 -10.70 -0.49
C VAL A 76 -12.76 -10.63 0.93
N LEU A 77 -11.96 -10.22 1.92
CA LEU A 77 -12.38 -10.00 3.30
C LEU A 77 -13.14 -8.69 3.53
N VAL A 78 -13.39 -7.88 2.49
CA VAL A 78 -14.30 -6.73 2.58
C VAL A 78 -15.69 -7.16 2.12
N ARG A 79 -16.65 -7.13 3.04
CA ARG A 79 -18.04 -7.52 2.79
C ARG A 79 -18.92 -6.29 2.64
N HIS A 80 -19.89 -6.39 1.74
CA HIS A 80 -20.83 -5.32 1.43
C HIS A 80 -22.24 -5.79 1.78
N TYR A 81 -22.97 -4.95 2.50
CA TYR A 81 -24.36 -5.16 2.87
C TYR A 81 -25.18 -3.95 2.46
N LEU A 82 -26.35 -4.19 1.88
CA LEU A 82 -27.23 -3.12 1.45
C LEU A 82 -28.17 -2.76 2.60
N ILE A 83 -28.17 -1.50 3.02
CA ILE A 83 -29.13 -0.93 3.96
C ILE A 83 -30.22 -0.23 3.15
N GLU A 84 -31.47 -0.65 3.34
CA GLU A 84 -32.62 -0.04 2.68
C GLU A 84 -33.51 0.71 3.69
N ARG A 85 -34.21 1.72 3.17
CA ARG A 85 -35.27 2.41 3.91
C ARG A 85 -36.59 1.67 3.71
N THR A 86 -37.22 1.27 4.79
CA THR A 86 -38.56 0.69 4.74
C THR A 86 -39.60 1.77 4.41
N PRO A 87 -40.82 1.41 3.96
CA PRO A 87 -41.89 2.37 3.71
C PRO A 87 -42.29 3.19 4.94
N THR A 88 -42.04 2.69 6.15
CA THR A 88 -42.27 3.37 7.42
C THR A 88 -41.14 4.34 7.80
N GLY A 89 -40.05 4.38 7.04
CA GLY A 89 -38.91 5.27 7.25
C GLY A 89 -37.79 4.69 8.11
N HIS A 90 -37.91 3.44 8.56
CA HIS A 90 -36.85 2.75 9.29
C HIS A 90 -35.74 2.24 8.35
N MET A 91 -34.56 1.96 8.91
CA MET A 91 -33.41 1.40 8.22
C MET A 91 -33.24 -0.08 8.58
N ARG A 92 -32.89 -0.93 7.62
CA ARG A 92 -32.56 -2.35 7.85
C ARG A 92 -31.60 -2.88 6.79
N LEU A 93 -30.88 -3.97 7.06
CA LEU A 93 -30.14 -4.68 6.02
C LEU A 93 -31.10 -5.51 5.15
N LYS A 94 -30.96 -5.35 3.84
CA LYS A 94 -31.75 -6.05 2.84
C LYS A 94 -31.39 -7.53 2.81
N GLY A 95 -32.40 -8.38 2.81
CA GLY A 95 -32.22 -9.84 2.77
C GLY A 95 -31.96 -10.47 4.14
N CYS A 96 -32.02 -9.69 5.22
CA CYS A 96 -31.85 -10.14 6.59
C CYS A 96 -33.18 -9.99 7.35
N PRO A 97 -34.12 -10.96 7.28
CA PRO A 97 -35.45 -10.84 7.87
C PRO A 97 -35.43 -10.77 9.40
N ASP A 98 -34.47 -11.46 10.03
CA ASP A 98 -34.30 -11.53 11.50
C ASP A 98 -33.71 -10.26 12.11
N GLU A 99 -33.35 -9.28 11.28
CA GLU A 99 -32.81 -8.02 11.74
C GLU A 99 -33.92 -7.02 12.12
N PRO A 100 -33.80 -6.33 13.26
CA PRO A 100 -34.78 -5.33 13.67
C PRO A 100 -34.73 -4.09 12.76
N ASP A 101 -35.87 -3.39 12.71
CA ASP A 101 -35.96 -2.08 12.06
C ASP A 101 -35.33 -0.99 12.96
N PHE A 102 -34.44 -0.18 12.40
CA PHE A 102 -33.75 0.91 13.11
C PHE A 102 -34.30 2.28 12.75
N ALA A 103 -34.38 3.20 13.73
CA ALA A 103 -34.91 4.53 13.50
C ALA A 103 -34.10 5.36 12.48
N ASN A 104 -32.78 5.17 12.41
CA ASN A 104 -31.88 5.85 11.48
C ASN A 104 -30.53 5.10 11.38
N LEU A 105 -29.63 5.56 10.50
CA LEU A 105 -28.31 4.96 10.28
C LEU A 105 -27.47 4.90 11.56
N SER A 106 -27.46 5.96 12.38
CA SER A 106 -26.65 5.98 13.61
C SER A 106 -27.13 4.94 14.62
N ALA A 107 -28.45 4.73 14.73
CA ALA A 107 -29.02 3.69 15.59
C ALA A 107 -28.65 2.29 15.10
N LEU A 108 -28.70 2.04 13.79
CA LEU A 108 -28.24 0.80 13.17
C LEU A 108 -26.75 0.57 13.48
N VAL A 109 -25.90 1.55 13.17
CA VAL A 109 -24.45 1.47 13.39
C VAL A 109 -24.13 1.19 14.84
N TYR A 110 -24.71 1.95 15.77
CA TYR A 110 -24.47 1.74 17.20
C TYR A 110 -24.90 0.35 17.66
N GLN A 111 -26.07 -0.13 17.24
CA GLN A 111 -26.49 -1.47 17.63
C GLN A 111 -25.48 -2.53 17.17
N HIS A 112 -24.93 -2.38 15.96
CA HIS A 112 -23.93 -3.30 15.43
C HIS A 112 -22.54 -3.21 16.09
N THR A 113 -22.26 -2.15 16.85
CA THR A 113 -21.04 -2.07 17.68
C THR A 113 -21.22 -2.80 19.00
N VAL A 114 -22.45 -2.85 19.51
CA VAL A 114 -22.81 -3.60 20.73
C VAL A 114 -22.91 -5.10 20.44
N THR A 115 -23.60 -5.48 19.36
CA THR A 115 -23.85 -6.88 18.95
C THR A 115 -23.74 -7.03 17.43
N PRO A 116 -23.11 -8.10 16.90
CA PRO A 116 -22.94 -8.24 15.47
C PRO A 116 -24.28 -8.41 14.71
N LEU A 117 -25.32 -8.95 15.39
CA LEU A 117 -26.59 -9.37 14.79
C LEU A 117 -26.34 -10.31 13.59
N VAL A 118 -26.80 -9.91 12.40
CA VAL A 118 -26.67 -10.68 11.15
C VAL A 118 -25.32 -10.47 10.47
N LEU A 119 -24.50 -9.52 10.95
CA LEU A 119 -23.14 -9.33 10.45
C LEU A 119 -22.21 -10.40 11.03
N PRO A 120 -21.15 -10.80 10.29
CA PRO A 120 -20.18 -11.79 10.75
C PRO A 120 -19.27 -11.26 11.87
N ILE A 121 -19.24 -9.94 12.09
CA ILE A 121 -18.40 -9.28 13.10
C ILE A 121 -19.08 -8.03 13.61
N LYS A 122 -18.73 -7.60 14.84
CA LYS A 122 -19.13 -6.31 15.39
C LYS A 122 -18.46 -5.17 14.63
N LEU A 123 -19.17 -4.05 14.50
CA LEU A 123 -18.59 -2.83 13.97
C LEU A 123 -17.75 -2.14 15.04
N VAL A 124 -16.63 -1.54 14.62
CA VAL A 124 -15.78 -0.72 15.49
C VAL A 124 -15.93 0.72 15.07
N LEU A 125 -16.46 1.58 15.94
CA LEU A 125 -16.56 3.01 15.65
C LEU A 125 -15.14 3.60 15.46
N PRO A 126 -14.91 4.32 14.36
CA PRO A 126 -13.63 4.98 14.14
C PRO A 126 -13.46 6.17 15.10
N THR A 127 -12.22 6.42 15.51
CA THR A 127 -11.81 7.57 16.33
C THR A 127 -11.27 8.73 15.52
N HIS A 128 -10.94 8.50 14.26
CA HIS A 128 -10.39 9.45 13.28
C HIS A 128 -10.99 9.15 11.90
N ASP A 129 -10.83 10.08 10.95
CA ASP A 129 -11.37 9.89 9.61
C ASP A 129 -10.65 8.74 8.89
N ILE A 130 -11.39 7.68 8.55
CA ILE A 130 -10.85 6.51 7.85
C ILE A 130 -10.27 6.84 6.46
N THR A 131 -10.59 8.03 5.92
CA THR A 131 -10.13 8.49 4.61
C THR A 131 -8.91 9.41 4.67
N GLU A 132 -8.41 9.80 5.84
CA GLU A 132 -7.20 10.66 5.95
C GLU A 132 -5.98 10.03 5.26
N ASP A 133 -5.75 8.73 5.50
CA ASP A 133 -4.69 7.97 4.84
C ASP A 133 -4.92 7.81 3.33
N TYR A 134 -6.17 7.90 2.88
CA TYR A 134 -6.56 7.59 1.50
C TYR A 134 -6.65 8.84 0.62
N HIS A 135 -7.07 9.97 1.19
CA HIS A 135 -7.05 11.25 0.51
C HIS A 135 -5.62 11.76 0.30
N SER A 136 -4.67 11.46 1.20
CA SER A 136 -3.25 11.71 0.93
C SER A 136 -2.74 10.88 -0.26
N ILE A 137 -3.11 9.59 -0.33
CA ILE A 137 -2.77 8.69 -1.44
C ILE A 137 -3.47 9.08 -2.75
N ILE A 138 -4.77 9.41 -2.74
CA ILE A 138 -5.52 9.83 -3.94
C ILE A 138 -5.07 11.21 -4.42
N ASN A 139 -4.86 12.18 -3.53
CA ASN A 139 -4.39 13.50 -3.94
C ASN A 139 -2.96 13.42 -4.51
N GLN A 140 -2.11 12.53 -3.98
CA GLN A 140 -0.82 12.20 -4.61
C GLN A 140 -0.99 11.49 -5.96
N GLN A 141 -1.92 10.54 -6.11
CA GLN A 141 -2.21 9.87 -7.39
C GLN A 141 -2.83 10.80 -8.44
N GLN A 142 -3.59 11.81 -8.04
CA GLN A 142 -4.15 12.82 -8.93
C GLN A 142 -3.10 13.83 -9.40
N GLU A 143 -2.10 14.16 -8.57
CA GLU A 143 -0.92 14.92 -8.99
C GLU A 143 0.00 14.09 -9.92
N ILE A 144 0.13 12.77 -9.70
CA ILE A 144 0.85 11.86 -10.61
C ILE A 144 0.15 11.73 -11.98
N LYS A 145 -1.18 11.89 -12.06
CA LYS A 145 -1.93 11.91 -13.33
C LYS A 145 -1.65 13.14 -14.23
N LYS A 146 -0.89 14.14 -13.76
CA LYS A 146 -0.46 15.28 -14.61
C LYS A 146 0.88 15.07 -15.30
N VAL A 147 1.65 14.03 -14.97
CA VAL A 147 2.91 13.73 -15.68
C VAL A 147 2.65 12.57 -16.62
N SER A 148 2.57 12.85 -17.92
CA SER A 148 2.34 11.78 -18.89
C SER A 148 3.48 10.77 -18.84
N ALA A 149 3.20 9.50 -19.10
CA ALA A 149 4.25 8.47 -19.17
C ALA A 149 5.37 8.85 -20.17
N LYS A 150 5.04 9.66 -21.18
CA LYS A 150 5.99 10.21 -22.14
C LYS A 150 6.94 11.23 -21.50
N ASP A 151 6.41 12.16 -20.70
CA ASP A 151 7.23 13.14 -19.96
C ASP A 151 8.17 12.47 -18.95
N LEU A 152 7.70 11.42 -18.28
CA LEU A 152 8.55 10.64 -17.37
C LEU A 152 9.68 9.93 -18.11
N LEU A 153 9.42 9.36 -19.29
CA LEU A 153 10.45 8.72 -20.11
C LEU A 153 11.48 9.74 -20.64
N GLU A 154 11.05 10.95 -21.01
CA GLU A 154 11.93 12.00 -21.54
C GLU A 154 12.75 12.71 -20.45
N LYS A 155 12.13 13.07 -19.32
CA LYS A 155 12.77 13.86 -18.25
C LYS A 155 13.34 13.00 -17.11
N GLY A 156 12.96 11.72 -17.07
CA GLY A 156 13.19 10.82 -15.95
C GLY A 156 12.20 11.02 -14.82
N ALA A 157 12.24 10.10 -13.87
CA ALA A 157 11.46 10.14 -12.64
C ALA A 157 12.40 10.23 -11.43
N ALA A 158 11.93 10.83 -10.34
CA ALA A 158 12.68 10.85 -9.08
C ALA A 158 11.75 10.65 -7.89
N CYS A 159 12.24 9.92 -6.90
CA CYS A 159 11.53 9.51 -5.70
C CYS A 159 12.48 9.54 -4.49
N ASP A 160 11.94 9.54 -3.28
CA ASP A 160 12.75 9.31 -2.08
C ASP A 160 12.56 7.88 -1.60
N VAL A 161 13.67 7.21 -1.33
CA VAL A 161 13.71 5.82 -0.86
C VAL A 161 14.72 5.67 0.26
N LEU A 162 14.55 4.63 1.07
CA LEU A 162 15.49 4.32 2.14
C LEU A 162 16.60 3.45 1.57
N TYR A 163 17.80 3.99 1.43
CA TYR A 163 18.98 3.18 1.10
C TYR A 163 19.40 2.38 2.34
N LEU A 164 19.58 1.06 2.20
CA LEU A 164 19.92 0.17 3.31
C LEU A 164 21.42 -0.13 3.36
N ASN A 165 21.94 -0.68 2.26
CA ASN A 165 23.36 -0.99 2.05
C ASN A 165 23.62 -1.40 0.58
N ASN A 166 24.87 -1.77 0.29
CA ASN A 166 25.25 -2.53 -0.91
C ASN A 166 25.87 -3.87 -0.51
N VAL A 167 25.75 -4.85 -1.41
CA VAL A 167 26.32 -6.20 -1.24
C VAL A 167 27.08 -6.58 -2.50
N ASP A 168 28.31 -7.05 -2.32
CA ASP A 168 29.11 -7.59 -3.42
C ASP A 168 28.48 -8.87 -3.97
N ILE A 169 28.31 -8.92 -5.29
CA ILE A 169 27.74 -10.04 -6.04
C ILE A 169 28.85 -10.65 -6.89
N GLU A 170 29.34 -11.80 -6.45
CA GLU A 170 30.30 -12.61 -7.19
C GLU A 170 29.55 -13.64 -8.05
N SER A 171 29.73 -13.56 -9.38
CA SER A 171 29.36 -14.58 -10.38
C SER A 171 27.98 -15.24 -10.22
N LEU A 172 26.96 -14.46 -9.86
CA LEU A 172 25.58 -14.92 -9.77
C LEU A 172 24.75 -14.42 -10.97
N SER A 173 23.69 -15.15 -11.30
CA SER A 173 22.67 -14.63 -12.20
C SER A 173 22.04 -13.38 -11.59
N ASP A 174 21.85 -12.34 -12.40
CA ASP A 174 21.39 -11.04 -11.91
C ASP A 174 20.03 -11.13 -11.17
N GLN A 175 19.15 -12.06 -11.57
CA GLN A 175 17.85 -12.27 -10.95
C GLN A 175 17.95 -12.79 -9.51
N MET A 176 18.97 -13.59 -9.17
CA MET A 176 19.19 -14.09 -7.81
C MET A 176 20.00 -13.11 -6.94
N ALA A 177 20.63 -12.11 -7.57
CA ALA A 177 21.50 -11.17 -6.88
C ALA A 177 20.74 -10.33 -5.84
N VAL A 178 19.55 -9.84 -6.19
CA VAL A 178 18.72 -9.01 -5.28
C VAL A 178 18.25 -9.81 -4.07
N ALA A 179 17.73 -11.02 -4.28
CA ALA A 179 17.27 -11.89 -3.19
C ALA A 179 18.42 -12.28 -2.24
N LYS A 180 19.59 -12.60 -2.79
CA LYS A 180 20.80 -12.88 -1.99
C LYS A 180 21.28 -11.66 -1.23
N ALA A 181 21.32 -10.50 -1.88
CA ALA A 181 21.73 -9.26 -1.25
C ALA A 181 20.81 -8.93 -0.07
N LEU A 182 19.50 -9.00 -0.28
CA LEU A 182 18.51 -8.80 0.78
C LEU A 182 18.73 -9.78 1.93
N ARG A 183 18.92 -11.07 1.63
CA ARG A 183 19.22 -12.07 2.66
C ARG A 183 20.45 -11.71 3.49
N SER A 184 21.56 -11.41 2.82
CA SER A 184 22.81 -11.01 3.48
C SER A 184 22.62 -9.79 4.38
N THR A 185 21.81 -8.83 3.93
CA THR A 185 21.50 -7.60 4.64
C THR A 185 20.66 -7.83 5.89
N PHE A 186 19.65 -8.71 5.81
CA PHE A 186 18.80 -9.05 6.96
C PHE A 186 19.51 -9.99 7.95
N ASP A 187 20.38 -10.88 7.46
CA ASP A 187 21.13 -11.80 8.30
C ASP A 187 22.28 -11.10 9.08
N ASN A 188 22.68 -9.88 8.68
CA ASN A 188 23.76 -9.10 9.31
C ASN A 188 23.32 -7.63 9.57
N PRO A 189 22.35 -7.40 10.47
CA PRO A 189 21.76 -6.08 10.68
C PRO A 189 22.77 -5.02 11.17
N GLU A 190 23.87 -5.42 11.81
CA GLU A 190 24.94 -4.51 12.24
C GLU A 190 25.68 -3.83 11.08
N ARG A 191 25.58 -4.34 9.86
CA ARG A 191 26.15 -3.70 8.65
C ARG A 191 25.24 -2.65 8.02
N LEU A 192 24.03 -2.49 8.55
CA LEU A 192 23.06 -1.56 8.00
C LEU A 192 23.45 -0.13 8.29
N GLN A 193 23.54 0.65 7.22
CA GLN A 193 23.74 2.08 7.32
C GLN A 193 22.61 2.73 6.52
N ALA A 194 21.44 2.84 7.14
CA ALA A 194 20.27 3.33 6.46
C ALA A 194 20.28 4.86 6.34
N THR A 195 19.96 5.39 5.16
CA THR A 195 19.76 6.83 4.94
C THR A 195 18.71 7.09 3.86
N ILE A 196 18.01 8.21 3.94
CA ILE A 196 17.05 8.61 2.92
C ILE A 196 17.83 9.19 1.74
N VAL A 197 17.63 8.58 0.57
CA VAL A 197 18.26 9.01 -0.68
C VAL A 197 17.20 9.48 -1.66
N HIS A 198 17.52 10.56 -2.36
CA HIS A 198 16.80 10.97 -3.56
C HIS A 198 17.25 10.09 -4.72
N PHE A 199 16.37 9.22 -5.19
CA PHE A 199 16.58 8.22 -6.22
C PHE A 199 15.98 8.72 -7.54
N LYS A 200 16.85 9.06 -8.49
CA LYS A 200 16.47 9.59 -9.81
C LYS A 200 16.87 8.62 -10.91
N VAL A 201 15.94 8.35 -11.82
CA VAL A 201 16.10 7.46 -12.98
C VAL A 201 15.91 8.28 -14.24
N THR A 202 16.87 8.27 -15.15
CA THR A 202 16.80 8.93 -16.47
C THR A 202 17.28 7.97 -17.56
N SER A 203 17.20 8.34 -18.84
CA SER A 203 17.81 7.53 -19.91
C SER A 203 19.33 7.35 -19.80
N ALA A 204 20.02 8.18 -19.01
CA ALA A 204 21.47 8.10 -18.81
C ALA A 204 21.87 7.12 -17.69
N GLY A 205 20.96 6.77 -16.78
CA GLY A 205 21.29 5.94 -15.62
C GLY A 205 20.53 6.30 -14.34
N ILE A 206 20.97 5.70 -13.25
CA ILE A 206 20.41 5.92 -11.91
C ILE A 206 21.30 6.91 -11.16
N THR A 207 20.71 7.86 -10.45
CA THR A 207 21.42 8.80 -9.58
C THR A 207 20.86 8.72 -8.17
N LEU A 208 21.72 8.49 -7.19
CA LEU A 208 21.40 8.51 -5.76
C LEU A 208 22.00 9.75 -5.12
N THR A 209 21.22 10.50 -4.35
CA THR A 209 21.71 11.63 -3.55
C THR A 209 21.28 11.44 -2.10
N ASP A 210 22.23 11.22 -1.19
CA ASP A 210 21.95 11.11 0.24
C ASP A 210 21.57 12.50 0.78
N LYS A 211 20.35 12.61 1.32
CA LYS A 211 19.84 13.89 1.82
C LYS A 211 20.60 14.38 3.04
N LYS A 212 21.12 13.46 3.86
CA LYS A 212 21.90 13.77 5.06
C LYS A 212 23.40 13.85 4.77
N LYS A 213 23.85 13.49 3.56
CA LYS A 213 25.27 13.38 3.17
C LYS A 213 26.09 12.56 4.19
N LYS A 214 25.47 11.52 4.76
CA LYS A 214 26.06 10.68 5.81
C LYS A 214 26.95 9.59 5.22
N LEU A 215 26.52 8.94 4.14
CA LEU A 215 27.21 7.79 3.54
C LEU A 215 27.93 8.15 2.25
N PHE A 216 27.35 9.04 1.47
CA PHE A 216 27.91 9.56 0.22
C PHE A 216 27.21 10.88 -0.13
N SER A 217 27.82 11.78 -0.89
CA SER A 217 27.08 12.99 -1.33
C SER A 217 26.16 12.72 -2.51
N ARG A 218 26.66 12.01 -3.53
CA ARG A 218 25.92 11.66 -4.75
C ARG A 218 26.65 10.51 -5.47
N ARG A 219 25.92 9.52 -5.97
CA ARG A 219 26.45 8.45 -6.84
C ARG A 219 25.63 8.37 -8.12
N HIS A 220 26.30 8.19 -9.25
CA HIS A 220 25.66 7.99 -10.54
C HIS A 220 26.09 6.63 -11.11
N PHE A 221 25.11 5.84 -11.51
CA PHE A 221 25.27 4.53 -12.12
C PHE A 221 24.83 4.66 -13.57
N PRO A 222 25.77 4.68 -14.54
CA PRO A 222 25.44 4.75 -15.95
C PRO A 222 24.53 3.59 -16.36
N LYS A 223 23.65 3.83 -17.34
CA LYS A 223 22.74 2.81 -17.87
C LYS A 223 23.49 1.53 -18.25
N GLU A 224 24.66 1.64 -18.87
CA GLU A 224 25.46 0.48 -19.31
C GLU A 224 25.90 -0.44 -18.17
N ASN A 225 25.99 0.11 -16.96
CA ASN A 225 26.44 -0.64 -15.79
C ASN A 225 25.28 -1.26 -15.02
N VAL A 226 24.04 -0.78 -15.18
CA VAL A 226 22.87 -1.31 -14.48
C VAL A 226 22.37 -2.56 -15.22
N THR A 227 22.58 -3.74 -14.66
CA THR A 227 22.25 -5.01 -15.32
C THR A 227 20.86 -5.52 -14.97
N TYR A 228 20.37 -5.21 -13.77
CA TYR A 228 19.11 -5.73 -13.27
C TYR A 228 18.51 -4.84 -12.20
N CYS A 229 17.18 -4.84 -12.11
CA CYS A 229 16.43 -4.18 -11.06
C CYS A 229 15.22 -5.06 -10.72
N GLY A 230 15.00 -5.35 -9.44
CA GLY A 230 14.01 -6.33 -9.03
C GLY A 230 13.54 -6.14 -7.60
N ILE A 231 12.42 -6.77 -7.30
CA ILE A 231 11.92 -7.04 -5.94
C ILE A 231 12.23 -8.51 -5.60
N ASP A 232 12.35 -8.82 -4.31
CA ASP A 232 12.31 -10.20 -3.84
C ASP A 232 10.84 -10.56 -3.59
N ASP A 233 10.28 -11.41 -4.43
CA ASP A 233 8.90 -11.90 -4.39
C ASP A 233 8.78 -13.25 -3.67
N GLU A 234 9.87 -13.99 -3.55
CA GLU A 234 9.92 -15.31 -2.90
C GLU A 234 9.78 -15.24 -1.38
N THR A 235 10.02 -14.07 -0.80
CA THR A 235 9.99 -13.89 0.63
C THR A 235 9.26 -12.61 0.98
N ASP A 236 8.21 -12.74 1.77
CA ASP A 236 7.44 -11.64 2.39
C ASP A 236 8.29 -10.91 3.46
N ARG A 237 9.57 -10.66 3.14
CA ARG A 237 10.60 -10.03 3.98
C ARG A 237 10.40 -8.53 3.91
N PHE A 238 9.69 -8.02 4.89
CA PHE A 238 9.49 -6.59 5.07
C PHE A 238 10.55 -6.00 5.99
N TRP A 239 11.06 -4.82 5.64
CA TRP A 239 11.91 -4.06 6.55
C TRP A 239 11.03 -3.37 7.61
N THR A 240 11.39 -3.52 8.89
CA THR A 240 10.83 -2.73 9.99
C THR A 240 11.94 -1.85 10.51
N TYR A 241 11.97 -0.59 10.07
CA TYR A 241 12.94 0.39 10.57
C TYR A 241 12.31 1.24 11.68
N GLN A 242 13.09 1.52 12.71
CA GLN A 242 12.86 2.67 13.57
C GLN A 242 13.76 3.80 13.06
N TYR A 243 13.16 4.82 12.45
CA TYR A 243 13.82 6.08 12.13
C TYR A 243 13.45 7.07 13.24
N ASP A 244 14.42 7.84 13.75
CA ASP A 244 14.30 8.74 14.92
C ASP A 244 13.14 9.77 14.89
N ASP A 245 12.36 9.88 13.81
CA ASP A 245 11.24 10.81 13.66
C ASP A 245 10.06 10.27 12.82
N LEU A 246 10.07 8.99 12.43
CA LEU A 246 8.95 8.37 11.71
C LEU A 246 8.36 7.27 12.60
N GLU A 247 7.07 7.39 12.92
CA GLU A 247 6.27 6.30 13.50
C GLU A 247 6.56 5.00 12.73
N MET A 248 6.56 3.86 13.44
CA MET A 248 6.92 2.56 12.86
C MET A 248 6.32 2.38 11.47
N LEU A 249 7.14 2.46 10.42
CA LEU A 249 6.65 2.29 9.07
C LEU A 249 6.14 0.84 8.96
N PRO A 250 4.84 0.64 8.69
CA PRO A 250 4.30 -0.70 8.53
C PRO A 250 4.99 -1.34 7.33
N ARG A 251 5.73 -2.42 7.59
CA ARG A 251 6.21 -3.40 6.59
C ARG A 251 6.59 -2.80 5.23
N ALA A 252 7.75 -2.14 5.12
CA ALA A 252 8.20 -1.58 3.85
C ALA A 252 8.71 -2.67 2.90
N LYS A 253 8.18 -2.71 1.67
CA LYS A 253 8.71 -3.60 0.63
C LYS A 253 10.10 -3.15 0.20
N CYS A 254 10.99 -4.11 -0.01
CA CYS A 254 12.36 -3.86 -0.42
C CYS A 254 12.56 -4.18 -1.91
N PHE A 255 13.51 -3.48 -2.52
CA PHE A 255 13.95 -3.71 -3.89
C PHE A 255 15.45 -3.46 -4.01
N GLY A 256 16.03 -3.86 -5.13
CA GLY A 256 17.43 -3.58 -5.41
C GLY A 256 17.73 -3.53 -6.90
N PHE A 257 18.85 -2.92 -7.24
CA PHE A 257 19.43 -2.99 -8.57
C PHE A 257 20.89 -3.45 -8.51
N VAL A 258 21.28 -4.20 -9.54
CA VAL A 258 22.64 -4.70 -9.72
C VAL A 258 23.38 -3.74 -10.66
N SER A 259 24.58 -3.35 -10.27
CA SER A 259 25.47 -2.56 -11.11
C SER A 259 26.86 -3.18 -11.21
N LYS A 260 27.44 -3.13 -12.42
CA LYS A 260 28.83 -3.53 -12.68
C LYS A 260 29.79 -2.47 -12.17
N ILE A 261 30.83 -2.91 -11.49
CA ILE A 261 31.96 -2.06 -11.09
C ILE A 261 32.99 -2.09 -12.22
N ASN A 262 33.10 -1.00 -12.98
CA ASN A 262 34.18 -0.84 -13.96
C ASN A 262 35.43 -0.32 -13.24
N ASN A 263 36.19 -1.22 -12.62
CA ASN A 263 37.54 -0.88 -12.17
C ASN A 263 38.53 -1.09 -13.32
N ASP A 264 39.38 -0.09 -13.51
CA ASP A 264 40.30 0.09 -14.62
C ASP A 264 41.31 -1.08 -14.80
N ALA A 265 41.39 -1.57 -16.04
CA ALA A 265 42.44 -2.31 -16.74
C ALA A 265 43.24 -3.48 -16.11
N THR A 266 43.06 -3.91 -14.85
CA THR A 266 44.06 -4.80 -14.22
C THR A 266 43.56 -5.94 -13.33
N PHE A 267 42.49 -6.66 -13.68
CA PHE A 267 42.39 -8.15 -13.50
C PHE A 267 40.98 -8.68 -13.83
N SER A 268 40.95 -9.94 -14.26
CA SER A 268 39.86 -10.64 -14.95
C SER A 268 38.69 -11.12 -14.07
N GLN A 269 38.02 -10.25 -13.32
CA GLN A 269 36.71 -10.58 -12.73
C GLN A 269 35.77 -9.38 -12.79
N SER A 270 34.67 -9.50 -13.54
CA SER A 270 33.59 -8.52 -13.54
C SER A 270 32.88 -8.56 -12.18
N LYS A 271 33.28 -7.68 -11.26
CA LYS A 271 32.63 -7.54 -9.96
C LYS A 271 31.35 -6.72 -10.11
N SER A 272 30.26 -7.22 -9.54
CA SER A 272 28.97 -6.52 -9.48
C SER A 272 28.62 -6.20 -8.04
N GLU A 273 27.88 -5.12 -7.83
CA GLU A 273 27.29 -4.76 -6.55
C GLU A 273 25.77 -4.69 -6.67
N CYS A 274 25.06 -5.23 -5.68
CA CYS A 274 23.63 -5.03 -5.53
C CYS A 274 23.38 -3.93 -4.50
N HIS A 275 22.69 -2.87 -4.91
CA HIS A 275 22.28 -1.79 -4.02
C HIS A 275 20.85 -2.05 -3.55
N ILE A 276 20.62 -1.97 -2.24
CA ILE A 276 19.36 -2.34 -1.61
C ILE A 276 18.64 -1.12 -1.06
N PHE A 277 17.33 -1.09 -1.29
CA PHE A 277 16.44 -0.02 -0.90
C PHE A 277 15.16 -0.57 -0.29
N ALA A 278 14.49 0.28 0.50
CA ALA A 278 13.12 0.07 0.94
C ALA A 278 12.25 1.27 0.53
N GLU A 279 10.99 1.02 0.22
CA GLU A 279 10.03 2.09 -0.05
C GLU A 279 9.76 2.93 1.21
N ILE A 280 9.62 4.23 1.01
CA ILE A 280 9.21 5.19 2.05
C ILE A 280 7.79 5.68 1.75
N ASP A 281 7.50 5.94 0.47
CA ASP A 281 6.24 6.48 -0.01
C ASP A 281 5.41 5.39 -0.69
N LEU A 282 4.24 5.07 -0.12
CA LEU A 282 3.30 4.09 -0.70
C LEU A 282 2.73 4.54 -2.06
N SER A 283 2.80 5.83 -2.39
CA SER A 283 2.44 6.35 -3.72
C SER A 283 3.49 6.02 -4.78
N GLN A 284 4.72 5.72 -4.36
CA GLN A 284 5.84 5.34 -5.20
C GLN A 284 6.35 3.96 -4.75
N PRO A 285 5.51 2.92 -4.87
CA PRO A 285 5.85 1.61 -4.35
C PRO A 285 7.05 1.02 -5.09
N SER A 286 7.78 0.15 -4.41
CA SER A 286 8.97 -0.54 -4.94
C SER A 286 8.72 -1.15 -6.32
N THR A 287 7.53 -1.71 -6.54
CA THR A 287 7.10 -2.29 -7.83
C THR A 287 7.03 -1.26 -8.96
N ALA A 288 6.53 -0.05 -8.70
CA ALA A 288 6.47 1.02 -9.69
C ALA A 288 7.87 1.53 -10.04
N ILE A 289 8.75 1.66 -9.04
CA ILE A 289 10.15 2.07 -9.23
C ILE A 289 10.87 1.04 -10.12
N VAL A 290 10.79 -0.24 -9.77
CA VAL A 290 11.41 -1.34 -10.54
C VAL A 290 10.88 -1.36 -11.98
N ASN A 291 9.56 -1.29 -12.18
CA ASN A 291 8.96 -1.26 -13.52
C ASN A 291 9.46 -0.07 -14.35
N PHE A 292 9.61 1.11 -13.73
CA PHE A 292 10.14 2.28 -14.42
C PHE A 292 11.61 2.12 -14.81
N VAL A 293 12.45 1.59 -13.90
CA VAL A 293 13.86 1.30 -14.18
C VAL A 293 13.99 0.30 -15.33
N SER A 294 13.25 -0.81 -15.29
CA SER A 294 13.29 -1.84 -16.34
C SER A 294 12.88 -1.26 -17.70
N LYS A 295 11.83 -0.44 -17.73
CA LYS A 295 11.35 0.19 -18.97
C LYS A 295 12.34 1.19 -19.57
N VAL A 296 13.02 1.97 -18.73
CA VAL A 296 13.98 3.00 -19.19
C VAL A 296 15.34 2.37 -19.56
N MET A 297 15.79 1.40 -18.78
CA MET A 297 17.18 0.90 -18.84
C MET A 297 17.31 -0.42 -19.59
N ILE A 298 16.35 -1.35 -19.44
CA ILE A 298 16.51 -2.76 -19.83
C ILE A 298 15.74 -3.04 -21.14
N ASP A 299 14.52 -2.53 -21.29
CA ASP A 299 13.68 -2.76 -22.48
C ASP A 299 14.03 -1.87 -23.69
N SER A 300 15.01 -0.99 -23.55
CA SER A 300 15.43 -0.05 -24.62
C SER A 300 16.62 -0.55 -25.45
N VAL A 301 16.79 -1.88 -25.55
CA VAL A 301 17.66 -2.50 -26.56
C VAL A 301 16.84 -2.67 -27.85
N PRO A 302 17.13 -1.92 -28.93
CA PRO A 302 16.57 -2.23 -30.22
C PRO A 302 17.14 -3.58 -30.69
N VAL A 303 16.26 -4.49 -31.10
CA VAL A 303 16.61 -5.66 -31.91
C VAL A 303 17.19 -5.21 -33.25
#